data_AF-A0A1F6TXA6-F1
#
_entry.id   AF-A0A1F6TXA6-F1
#
_cell.length_a   1.000
_cell.length_b   1.000
_cell.length_c   1.000
_cell.angle_alpha   90.00
_cell.angle_beta   90.00
_cell.angle_gamma   90.00
#
_symmetry.space_group_name_H-M   'P 1'
#
loop_
_entity.id
_entity.type
_entity.pdbx_description
1 polymer ?
#
loop_
_entity_poly.entity_id
_entity_poly.type
_entity_poly.pdbx_seq_one_letter_code
_entity_poly.pdbx_strand_id
1 'polypeptide(L)'
;MYFASNWARYHLGYVVQARLVRLDDGKELWNTYCNYNSEKNGGYNPNMDELAANNGALLKKIYADAAKYCGAQVINHFMNRNTPQ
;
A
#
# COMPACT_ATOMS: atom_id res chain seq x y z
N MET A 1 -4.40 17.56 -28.68
CA MET A 1 -4.67 16.11 -28.78
C MET A 1 -5.09 15.63 -27.40
N TYR A 2 -6.40 15.56 -27.13
CA TYR A 2 -7.01 15.41 -25.79
C TYR A 2 -7.62 14.00 -25.56
N PHE A 3 -7.15 12.98 -26.31
CA PHE A 3 -7.89 11.72 -26.48
C PHE A 3 -7.23 10.47 -25.87
N ALA A 4 -6.08 10.57 -25.19
CA ALA A 4 -5.39 9.40 -24.61
C ALA A 4 -5.30 9.41 -23.06
N SER A 5 -5.51 10.56 -22.41
CA SER A 5 -5.31 10.77 -20.96
C SER A 5 -6.38 10.06 -20.10
N ASN A 6 -7.60 9.96 -20.62
CA ASN A 6 -8.81 9.60 -19.87
C ASN A 6 -9.08 8.09 -19.79
N TRP A 7 -8.45 7.27 -20.64
CA TRP A 7 -8.55 5.80 -20.57
C TRP A 7 -7.43 5.16 -19.75
N ALA A 8 -6.29 5.84 -19.61
CA ALA A 8 -5.18 5.34 -18.81
C ALA A 8 -5.52 5.43 -17.31
N ARG A 9 -5.41 4.30 -16.62
CA ARG A 9 -5.59 4.20 -15.17
C ARG A 9 -4.23 3.91 -14.52
N TYR A 10 -3.88 4.70 -13.52
CA TYR A 10 -2.64 4.55 -12.77
C TYR A 10 -2.91 3.71 -11.54
N HIS A 11 -2.14 2.63 -11.36
CA HIS A 11 -2.19 1.82 -10.16
C HIS A 11 -1.10 2.24 -9.17
N LEU A 12 -1.38 2.14 -7.88
CA LEU A 12 -0.40 2.31 -6.81
C LEU A 12 0.18 0.96 -6.40
N GLY A 13 1.51 0.87 -6.42
CA GLY A 13 2.25 -0.15 -5.67
C GLY A 13 2.74 0.44 -4.35
N TYR A 14 2.53 -0.26 -3.24
CA TYR A 14 2.99 0.15 -1.92
C TYR A 14 3.53 -1.05 -1.14
N VAL A 15 4.81 -1.01 -0.80
CA VAL A 15 5.52 -2.11 -0.13
C VAL A 15 5.94 -1.67 1.26
N VAL A 16 5.62 -2.51 2.25
CA VAL A 16 6.05 -2.33 3.65
C VAL A 16 6.79 -3.58 4.09
N GLN A 17 7.94 -3.40 4.74
CA GLN A 17 8.62 -4.46 5.46
C GLN A 17 8.71 -4.08 6.94
N ALA A 18 8.38 -5.02 7.82
CA ALA A 18 8.50 -4.85 9.27
C ALA A 18 9.37 -5.96 9.84
N ARG A 19 10.28 -5.60 10.75
CA ARG A 19 11.21 -6.50 11.42
C ARG A 19 11.20 -6.24 12.91
N LEU A 20 11.18 -7.31 13.71
CA LEU A 20 11.44 -7.26 15.14
C LEU A 20 12.88 -7.70 15.36
N VAL A 21 13.68 -6.82 15.96
CA VAL A 21 15.11 -7.04 16.18
C VAL A 21 15.40 -6.92 17.67
N ARG A 22 16.18 -7.86 18.20
CA ARG A 22 16.69 -7.80 19.57
C ARG A 22 17.89 -6.86 19.63
N LEU A 23 17.88 -5.90 20.55
CA LEU A 23 18.85 -4.79 20.56
C LEU A 23 20.23 -5.19 21.12
N ASP A 24 20.31 -6.24 21.92
CA ASP A 24 21.54 -6.74 22.54
C ASP A 24 22.53 -7.32 21.53
N ASP A 25 22.04 -8.11 20.59
CA ASP A 25 22.85 -8.84 19.59
C ASP A 25 22.44 -8.59 18.14
N GLY A 26 21.46 -7.71 17.90
CA GLY A 26 20.97 -7.40 16.56
C GLY A 26 20.21 -8.55 15.90
N LYS A 27 19.85 -9.60 16.64
CA LYS A 27 19.18 -10.77 16.08
C LYS A 27 17.76 -10.43 15.62
N GLU A 28 17.44 -10.78 14.38
CA GLU A 28 16.07 -10.74 13.87
C GLU A 28 15.24 -11.86 14.52
N LEU A 29 14.18 -11.47 15.22
CA LEU A 29 13.25 -12.39 15.89
C LEU A 29 12.01 -12.66 15.03
N TRP A 30 11.66 -11.72 14.17
CA TRP A 30 10.50 -11.81 13.29
C TRP A 30 10.62 -10.84 12.12
N ASN A 31 10.03 -11.19 10.98
CA ASN A 31 10.05 -10.39 9.77
C ASN A 31 8.79 -10.69 8.95
N THR A 32 8.17 -9.64 8.45
CA THR A 32 7.07 -9.74 7.51
C THR A 32 7.18 -8.67 6.45
N TYR A 33 6.46 -8.87 5.35
CA TYR A 33 6.29 -7.89 4.32
C TYR A 33 4.82 -7.84 3.87
N CYS A 34 4.40 -6.66 3.43
CA CYS A 34 3.14 -6.44 2.74
C CYS A 34 3.45 -5.84 1.38
N ASN A 35 2.78 -6.35 0.35
CA ASN A 35 2.80 -5.79 -0.99
C ASN A 35 1.36 -5.45 -1.38
N TYR A 36 1.04 -4.16 -1.35
CA TYR A 36 -0.23 -3.64 -1.80
C TYR A 36 -0.11 -3.20 -3.26
N ASN A 37 -1.06 -3.64 -4.07
CA ASN A 37 -1.25 -3.20 -5.44
C ASN A 37 -2.74 -2.83 -5.61
N SER A 38 -3.02 -1.57 -5.93
CA SER A 38 -4.40 -1.07 -5.99
C SER A 38 -5.25 -1.77 -7.05
N GLU A 39 -4.67 -2.25 -8.15
CA GLU A 39 -5.41 -3.04 -9.15
C GLU A 39 -5.85 -4.40 -8.58
N LYS A 40 -4.94 -5.11 -7.91
CA LYS A 40 -5.21 -6.44 -7.35
C LYS A 40 -6.01 -6.41 -6.05
N ASN A 41 -5.85 -5.35 -5.26
CA ASN A 41 -6.43 -5.22 -3.93
C ASN A 41 -7.68 -4.31 -3.89
N GLY A 42 -8.27 -3.99 -5.06
CA GLY A 42 -9.51 -3.19 -5.15
C GLY A 42 -9.35 -1.73 -4.72
N GLY A 43 -8.13 -1.21 -4.82
CA GLY A 43 -7.80 0.20 -4.57
C GLY A 43 -8.25 1.13 -5.69
N TYR A 44 -8.27 2.42 -5.38
CA TYR A 44 -8.64 3.45 -6.34
C TYR A 44 -7.51 3.70 -7.35
N ASN A 45 -7.85 3.65 -8.64
CA ASN A 45 -6.92 3.85 -9.76
C ASN A 45 -7.32 5.13 -10.53
N PRO A 46 -6.69 6.29 -10.26
CA PRO A 46 -7.02 7.53 -10.94
C PRO A 46 -6.50 7.57 -12.38
N ASN A 47 -7.07 8.43 -13.21
CA ASN A 47 -6.47 8.89 -14.47
C ASN A 47 -5.65 10.18 -14.26
N MET A 48 -4.96 10.69 -15.31
CA MET A 48 -4.12 11.89 -15.17
C MET A 48 -4.92 13.14 -14.83
N ASP A 49 -6.13 13.29 -15.34
CA ASP A 49 -6.96 14.47 -15.11
C ASP A 49 -7.39 14.53 -13.63
N GLU A 50 -7.76 13.38 -13.03
CA GLU A 50 -8.08 13.25 -11.61
C GLU A 50 -6.87 13.58 -10.71
N LEU A 51 -5.67 13.14 -11.11
CA LEU A 51 -4.42 13.46 -10.40
C LEU A 51 -4.07 14.95 -10.47
N ALA A 52 -4.18 15.55 -11.66
CA ALA A 52 -3.85 16.95 -11.90
C ALA A 52 -4.85 17.90 -11.22
N ALA A 53 -6.13 17.54 -11.18
CA ALA A 53 -7.18 18.39 -10.60
C ALA A 53 -7.12 18.49 -9.07
N ASN A 54 -6.54 17.49 -8.38
CA ASN A 54 -6.73 17.30 -6.94
C ASN A 54 -5.46 17.55 -6.10
N ASN A 55 -4.43 18.21 -6.67
CA ASN A 55 -3.25 18.81 -6.02
C ASN A 55 -2.80 18.14 -4.70
N GLY A 56 -2.53 16.83 -4.73
CA GLY A 56 -1.97 16.07 -3.60
C GLY A 56 -2.97 15.50 -2.59
N ALA A 57 -4.19 16.04 -2.48
CA ALA A 57 -5.20 15.50 -1.55
C ALA A 57 -5.65 14.09 -1.95
N LEU A 58 -5.85 13.86 -3.25
CA LEU A 58 -6.18 12.55 -3.78
C LEU A 58 -5.05 11.54 -3.54
N LEU A 59 -3.80 11.92 -3.83
CA LEU A 59 -2.64 11.06 -3.58
C LEU A 59 -2.53 10.70 -2.10
N LYS A 60 -2.68 11.68 -1.20
CA LYS A 60 -2.65 11.44 0.25
C LYS A 60 -3.69 10.41 0.69
N LYS A 61 -4.90 10.47 0.12
CA LYS A 61 -5.95 9.49 0.39
C LYS A 61 -5.55 8.08 -0.08
N ILE A 62 -5.10 7.94 -1.32
CA ILE A 62 -4.69 6.64 -1.90
C ILE A 62 -3.56 6.01 -1.06
N TYR A 63 -2.55 6.80 -0.66
CA TYR A 63 -1.48 6.33 0.20
C TYR A 63 -1.96 5.96 1.61
N ALA A 64 -2.89 6.72 2.19
CA ALA A 64 -3.45 6.41 3.51
C ALA A 64 -4.21 5.07 3.49
N ASP A 65 -4.96 4.80 2.42
CA ASP A 65 -5.68 3.54 2.25
C ASP A 65 -4.71 2.36 2.10
N ALA A 66 -3.65 2.51 1.29
CA ALA A 66 -2.59 1.51 1.14
C ALA A 66 -1.83 1.25 2.46
N ALA A 67 -1.50 2.30 3.20
CA ALA A 67 -0.85 2.21 4.50
C ALA A 67 -1.75 1.51 5.53
N LYS A 68 -3.07 1.78 5.53
CA LYS A 68 -4.03 1.11 6.40
C LYS A 68 -4.14 -0.38 6.07
N TYR A 69 -4.19 -0.74 4.79
CA TYR A 69 -4.18 -2.14 4.35
C TYR A 69 -2.93 -2.87 4.86
N CYS A 70 -1.74 -2.34 4.59
CA CYS A 70 -0.51 -2.99 5.01
C CYS A 70 -0.31 -2.96 6.53
N GLY A 71 -0.75 -1.92 7.22
CA GLY A 71 -0.73 -1.86 8.68
C GLY A 71 -1.56 -3.00 9.30
N ALA A 72 -2.75 -3.26 8.77
CA ALA A 72 -3.59 -4.37 9.22
C ALA A 72 -2.93 -5.74 8.95
N GLN A 73 -2.37 -5.95 7.76
CA GLN A 73 -1.62 -7.16 7.40
C GLN A 73 -0.47 -7.41 8.39
N VAL A 74 0.40 -6.41 8.59
CA VAL A 74 1.55 -6.48 9.49
C VAL A 74 1.13 -6.84 10.92
N ILE A 75 0.10 -6.18 11.46
CA ILE A 75 -0.42 -6.46 12.80
C ILE A 75 -1.01 -7.87 12.89
N ASN A 76 -1.78 -8.31 11.89
CA ASN A 76 -2.37 -9.65 11.87
C ASN A 76 -1.30 -10.75 11.86
N HIS A 77 -0.26 -10.58 11.02
CA HIS A 77 0.89 -11.49 10.98
C HIS A 77 1.65 -11.51 12.32
N PHE A 78 1.85 -10.34 12.93
CA PHE A 78 2.53 -10.25 14.23
C PHE A 78 1.75 -10.95 15.34
N MET A 79 0.42 -10.78 15.35
CA MET A 79 -0.48 -11.37 16.36
C MET A 79 -0.81 -12.85 16.10
N ASN A 80 -0.22 -13.47 15.06
CA ASN A 80 -0.49 -14.84 14.61
C ASN A 80 -1.99 -15.13 14.40
N ARG A 81 -2.76 -14.10 14.03
CA ARG A 81 -4.17 -14.24 13.67
C ARG A 81 -4.21 -14.75 12.25
N ASN A 82 -4.36 -16.08 12.10
CA ASN A 82 -4.57 -16.76 10.82
C ASN A 82 -5.56 -15.95 9.97
N THR A 83 -5.03 -15.24 8.98
CA THR A 83 -5.82 -14.57 7.96
C THR A 83 -5.78 -15.50 6.76
N PRO A 84 -6.91 -16.09 6.34
CA PRO A 84 -6.94 -16.88 5.12
C PRO A 84 -6.50 -15.99 3.95
N GLN A 85 -5.54 -16.50 3.16
CA GLN A 85 -5.10 -15.91 1.89
C GLN A 85 -6.21 -16.01 0.84
#